data_AF-A0A9D1EKA9-F1
#
_entry.id   AF-A0A9D1EKA9-F1
#
_cell.length_a   1.000
_cell.length_b   1.000
_cell.length_c   1.000
_cell.angle_alpha   90.00
_cell.angle_beta   90.00
_cell.angle_gamma   90.00
#
_symmetry.space_group_name_H-M   'P 1'
#
loop_
_entity.id
_entity.type
_entity.pdbx_description
1 polymer ?
#
loop_
_entity_poly.entity_id
_entity_poly.type
_entity_poly.pdbx_seq_one_letter_code
_entity_poly.pdbx_strand_id
1 'polypeptide(L)'
;NLRSYLQVIYRFSSDHYSSLGVVCLDIPGLSAINGSQGFAYGSKLLRYVSEVLTNIFGPSLIFRTWDMEFVALCPNTTREVFIRRCERLKAALQRRYPKTLRLGHSWSTGIFNGKDMVDEARTIMRCQEVTAKSLPEMVSSLSNHFRSTRDALRAGHFTVFYQPKIDIRTGILHGAEALVRGLDEEGNLIPPGQFIEFLEQNGGIRELDLFVFEQVLAAMERWRAKGLGIIPISVNFSRVTLFTPSVLGSVLALQSRYPNIPPAALELEITESASNVETSDLSAVMDQFRELGLHFALDDFGSQYANIPVFTNVRFDTVKLDRSLIAELTSNPINQMLIQDIVRICQVCGMTCVAEGVETQYQQNALAEIGCVYAQGYYYDRPLEADKFEEKYLRASKNVKRAEEEENI
;
A
#
# COMPACT_ATOMS: atom_id res chain seq x y z
N ASN A 1 22.51 1.93 1.59
CA ASN A 1 21.07 2.23 1.39
C ASN A 1 20.68 1.78 -0.02
N LEU A 2 19.38 1.71 -0.36
CA LEU A 2 18.88 1.22 -1.65
C LEU A 2 19.50 1.93 -2.86
N ARG A 3 19.74 3.24 -2.76
CA ARG A 3 20.36 4.05 -3.82
C ARG A 3 21.81 3.62 -4.09
N SER A 4 22.63 3.40 -3.06
CA SER A 4 23.99 2.87 -3.22
C SER A 4 23.98 1.45 -3.77
N TYR A 5 22.99 0.64 -3.39
CA TYR A 5 22.84 -0.71 -3.95
C TYR A 5 22.56 -0.65 -5.47
N LEU A 6 21.58 0.14 -5.90
CA LEU A 6 21.22 0.27 -7.32
C LEU A 6 22.37 0.84 -8.17
N GLN A 7 23.19 1.72 -7.62
CA GLN A 7 24.35 2.28 -8.32
C GLN A 7 25.46 1.26 -8.58
N VAL A 8 25.55 0.20 -7.76
CA VAL A 8 26.66 -0.75 -7.79
C VAL A 8 26.22 -2.09 -8.41
N ILE A 9 24.97 -2.52 -8.24
CA ILE A 9 24.53 -3.86 -8.66
C ILE A 9 24.70 -4.13 -10.16
N TYR A 10 24.40 -3.14 -11.00
CA TYR A 10 24.54 -3.25 -12.45
C TYR A 10 26.00 -3.27 -12.94
N ARG A 11 26.96 -2.94 -12.06
CA ARG A 11 28.40 -2.99 -12.38
C ARG A 11 28.99 -4.38 -12.19
N PHE A 12 28.28 -5.29 -11.51
CA PHE A 12 28.71 -6.66 -11.33
C PHE A 12 28.24 -7.50 -12.52
N SER A 13 29.12 -7.69 -13.50
CA SER A 13 28.91 -8.61 -14.62
C SER A 13 30.11 -9.51 -14.82
N SER A 14 29.93 -10.56 -15.61
CA SER A 14 31.00 -11.44 -16.06
C SER A 14 32.08 -10.73 -16.89
N ASP A 15 31.84 -9.50 -17.34
CA ASP A 15 32.83 -8.69 -18.09
C ASP A 15 33.92 -8.12 -17.17
N HIS A 16 33.61 -7.92 -15.89
CA HIS A 16 34.48 -7.25 -14.92
C HIS A 16 34.95 -8.17 -13.79
N TYR A 17 34.27 -9.30 -13.59
CA TYR A 17 34.51 -10.21 -12.47
C TYR A 17 34.54 -11.66 -12.95
N SER A 18 35.43 -12.46 -12.38
CA SER A 18 35.57 -13.89 -12.74
C SER A 18 34.49 -14.78 -12.12
N SER A 19 33.81 -14.27 -11.10
CA SER A 19 32.72 -14.94 -10.39
C SER A 19 31.93 -13.94 -9.55
N LEU A 20 30.71 -14.31 -9.21
CA LEU A 20 29.89 -13.56 -8.26
C LEU A 20 29.10 -14.53 -7.38
N GLY A 21 29.23 -14.37 -6.07
CA GLY A 21 28.31 -14.92 -5.07
C GLY A 21 27.38 -13.84 -4.54
N VAL A 22 26.12 -14.17 -4.33
CA VAL A 22 25.10 -13.26 -3.79
C VAL A 22 24.37 -13.92 -2.63
N VAL A 23 24.22 -13.19 -1.54
CA VAL A 23 23.36 -13.60 -0.41
C VAL A 23 22.25 -12.57 -0.24
N CYS A 24 21.01 -13.05 -0.20
CA CYS A 24 19.83 -12.30 0.21
C CYS A 24 19.36 -12.82 1.56
N LEU A 25 19.00 -11.91 2.46
CA LEU A 25 18.46 -12.22 3.76
C LEU A 25 17.29 -11.28 4.05
N ASP A 26 16.21 -11.83 4.58
CA ASP A 26 15.10 -11.03 5.11
C ASP A 26 14.76 -11.41 6.56
N ILE A 27 13.97 -10.55 7.20
CA ILE A 27 13.40 -10.77 8.52
C ILE A 27 11.89 -10.64 8.39
N PRO A 28 11.18 -11.74 8.07
CA PRO A 28 9.73 -11.68 7.86
C PRO A 28 9.02 -11.24 9.14
N GLY A 29 8.08 -10.30 9.01
CA GLY A 29 7.27 -9.84 10.14
C GLY A 29 8.04 -9.04 11.20
N LEU A 30 9.11 -8.31 10.83
CA LEU A 30 9.83 -7.45 11.77
C LEU A 30 8.89 -6.44 12.47
N SER A 31 7.86 -5.95 11.78
CA SER A 31 6.82 -5.10 12.36
C SER A 31 6.05 -5.80 13.49
N ALA A 32 5.71 -7.08 13.31
CA ALA A 32 5.06 -7.89 14.35
C ALA A 32 6.01 -8.20 15.52
N ILE A 33 7.29 -8.43 15.22
CA ILE A 33 8.34 -8.56 16.26
C ILE A 33 8.46 -7.26 17.06
N ASN A 34 8.41 -6.09 16.40
CA ASN A 34 8.42 -4.80 17.07
C ASN A 34 7.17 -4.56 17.90
N GLY A 35 5.99 -4.98 17.41
CA GLY A 35 4.74 -4.88 18.13
C GLY A 35 4.68 -5.75 19.39
N SER A 36 5.23 -6.97 19.33
CA SER A 36 5.22 -7.92 20.45
C SER A 36 6.35 -7.73 21.46
N GLN A 37 7.56 -7.41 20.99
CA GLN A 37 8.77 -7.34 21.83
C GLN A 37 9.33 -5.92 21.99
N GLY A 38 8.67 -4.93 21.38
CA GLY A 38 9.10 -3.54 21.36
C GLY A 38 10.17 -3.23 20.30
N PHE A 39 10.21 -1.97 19.87
CA PHE A 39 11.12 -1.48 18.83
C PHE A 39 12.61 -1.68 19.17
N ALA A 40 12.95 -1.66 20.46
CA ALA A 40 14.31 -1.93 20.93
C ALA A 40 14.78 -3.35 20.58
N TYR A 41 13.87 -4.34 20.61
CA TYR A 41 14.18 -5.72 20.27
C TYR A 41 14.44 -5.89 18.77
N GLY A 42 13.56 -5.36 17.90
CA GLY A 42 13.79 -5.41 16.45
C GLY A 42 15.03 -4.63 16.03
N SER A 43 15.31 -3.49 16.67
CA SER A 43 16.57 -2.75 16.47
C SER A 43 17.80 -3.58 16.84
N LYS A 44 17.74 -4.37 17.93
CA LYS A 44 18.81 -5.27 18.35
C LYS A 44 18.98 -6.44 17.39
N LEU A 45 17.88 -6.98 16.85
CA LEU A 45 17.88 -8.02 15.84
C LEU A 45 18.55 -7.54 14.55
N LEU A 46 18.12 -6.40 14.00
CA LEU A 46 18.73 -5.79 12.80
C LEU A 46 20.23 -5.53 12.98
N ARG A 47 20.63 -5.00 14.14
CA ARG A 47 22.03 -4.74 14.45
C ARG A 47 22.86 -6.03 14.47
N TYR A 48 22.33 -7.08 15.12
CA TYR A 48 23.00 -8.37 15.15
C TYR A 48 23.18 -8.98 13.76
N VAL A 49 22.15 -8.91 12.90
CA VAL A 49 22.23 -9.38 11.51
C VAL A 49 23.31 -8.65 10.75
N SER A 50 23.34 -7.31 10.86
CA SER A 50 24.36 -6.46 10.23
C SER A 50 25.78 -6.82 10.70
N GLU A 51 25.98 -7.02 12.00
CA GLU A 51 27.27 -7.42 12.58
C GLU A 51 27.73 -8.78 12.06
N VAL A 52 26.84 -9.78 12.03
CA VAL A 52 27.18 -11.13 11.55
C VAL A 52 27.52 -11.11 10.06
N LEU A 53 26.73 -10.40 9.24
CA LEU A 53 27.02 -10.24 7.81
C LEU A 53 28.38 -9.57 7.61
N THR A 54 28.65 -8.47 8.33
CA THR A 54 29.91 -7.73 8.24
C THR A 54 31.12 -8.58 8.64
N ASN A 55 30.99 -9.39 9.69
CA ASN A 55 32.07 -10.27 10.16
C ASN A 55 32.37 -11.42 9.18
N ILE A 56 31.39 -11.88 8.39
CA ILE A 56 31.56 -13.02 7.49
C ILE A 56 31.95 -12.59 6.07
N PHE A 57 31.36 -11.51 5.58
CA PHE A 57 31.49 -11.06 4.19
C PHE A 57 32.31 -9.77 4.03
N GLY A 58 32.61 -9.07 5.12
CA GLY A 58 33.26 -7.76 5.11
C GLY A 58 32.26 -6.63 4.84
N PRO A 59 32.57 -5.38 5.25
CA PRO A 59 31.60 -4.28 5.23
C PRO A 59 31.35 -3.67 3.83
N SER A 60 32.22 -3.92 2.85
CA SER A 60 32.30 -3.11 1.63
C SER A 60 31.14 -3.31 0.65
N LEU A 61 30.51 -4.49 0.65
CA LEU A 61 29.47 -4.86 -0.32
C LEU A 61 28.24 -5.46 0.36
N ILE A 62 27.88 -4.93 1.52
CA ILE A 62 26.64 -5.26 2.23
C ILE A 62 25.69 -4.08 2.14
N PHE A 63 24.47 -4.37 1.73
CA PHE A 63 23.43 -3.38 1.53
C PHE A 63 22.20 -3.78 2.32
N ARG A 64 21.57 -2.80 2.96
CA ARG A 64 20.17 -2.89 3.36
C ARG A 64 19.35 -2.22 2.25
N THR A 65 18.57 -3.02 1.53
CA THR A 65 17.81 -2.60 0.34
C THR A 65 16.41 -2.14 0.72
N TRP A 66 15.75 -2.89 1.59
CA TRP A 66 14.43 -2.56 2.14
C TRP A 66 14.48 -2.55 3.66
N ASP A 67 13.37 -2.23 4.32
CA ASP A 67 13.30 -2.17 5.78
C ASP A 67 13.70 -3.50 6.44
N MET A 68 13.49 -4.63 5.77
CA MET A 68 13.75 -5.95 6.33
C MET A 68 14.75 -6.78 5.51
N GLU A 69 15.25 -6.28 4.37
CA GLU A 69 16.09 -7.05 3.43
C GLU A 69 17.55 -6.56 3.42
N PHE A 70 18.47 -7.54 3.48
CA PHE A 70 19.89 -7.37 3.32
C PHE A 70 20.38 -8.14 2.09
N VAL A 71 21.31 -7.53 1.35
CA VAL A 71 22.00 -8.13 0.21
C VAL A 71 23.51 -8.01 0.41
N ALA A 72 24.24 -9.12 0.27
CA ALA A 72 25.69 -9.14 0.29
C ALA A 72 26.23 -9.68 -1.06
N LEU A 73 27.16 -8.94 -1.65
CA LEU A 73 27.79 -9.30 -2.93
C LEU A 73 29.24 -9.73 -2.72
N CYS A 74 29.62 -10.85 -3.30
CA CYS A 74 30.93 -11.47 -3.15
C CYS A 74 31.57 -11.69 -4.53
N PRO A 75 32.19 -10.67 -5.13
CA PRO A 75 32.91 -10.83 -6.38
C PRO A 75 34.18 -11.67 -6.19
N ASN A 76 34.61 -12.33 -7.27
CA ASN A 76 35.91 -13.01 -7.37
C ASN A 76 36.16 -14.02 -6.21
N THR A 77 35.14 -14.80 -5.88
CA THR A 77 35.19 -15.82 -4.82
C THR A 77 34.89 -17.20 -5.39
N THR A 78 35.62 -18.22 -4.94
CA THR A 78 35.32 -19.60 -5.34
C THR A 78 34.02 -20.07 -4.69
N ARG A 79 33.32 -21.00 -5.36
CA ARG A 79 32.05 -21.55 -4.86
C ARG A 79 32.21 -22.14 -3.47
N GLU A 80 33.27 -22.89 -3.24
CA GLU A 80 33.51 -23.58 -1.96
C GLU A 80 33.68 -22.59 -0.80
N VAL A 81 34.40 -21.49 -1.03
CA VAL A 81 34.60 -20.44 -0.02
C VAL A 81 33.27 -19.71 0.24
N PHE A 82 32.54 -19.38 -0.82
CA PHE A 82 31.26 -18.69 -0.72
C PHE A 82 30.21 -19.52 0.03
N ILE A 83 30.05 -20.80 -0.31
CA ILE A 83 29.09 -21.70 0.34
C ILE A 83 29.44 -21.87 1.82
N ARG A 84 30.73 -22.07 2.17
CA ARG A 84 31.14 -22.14 3.59
C ARG A 84 30.82 -20.86 4.36
N ARG A 85 30.93 -19.68 3.74
CA ARG A 85 30.51 -18.42 4.37
C ARG A 85 29.00 -18.37 4.57
N CYS A 86 28.20 -18.82 3.59
CA CYS A 86 26.75 -18.92 3.71
C CYS A 86 26.31 -19.88 4.83
N GLU A 87 26.97 -21.04 4.96
CA GLU A 87 26.71 -22.00 6.04
C GLU A 87 27.04 -21.41 7.42
N ARG A 88 28.18 -20.71 7.54
CA ARG A 88 28.56 -20.00 8.77
C ARG A 88 27.54 -18.91 9.13
N LEU A 89 27.07 -18.16 8.14
CA LEU A 89 26.04 -17.14 8.32
C LEU A 89 24.75 -17.77 8.83
N LYS A 90 24.27 -18.81 8.15
CA LYS A 90 23.07 -19.55 8.53
C LYS A 90 23.17 -20.09 9.95
N ALA A 91 24.28 -20.75 10.30
CA ALA A 91 24.50 -21.29 11.63
C ALA A 91 24.53 -20.21 12.73
N ALA A 92 25.22 -19.09 12.49
CA ALA A 92 25.30 -17.98 13.45
C ALA A 92 23.92 -17.36 13.71
N LEU A 93 23.16 -17.12 12.65
CA LEU A 93 21.82 -16.53 12.74
C LEU A 93 20.82 -17.50 13.38
N GLN A 94 20.79 -18.76 12.95
CA GLN A 94 19.88 -19.77 13.50
C GLN A 94 20.14 -20.06 14.98
N ARG A 95 21.39 -19.96 15.43
CA ARG A 95 21.74 -20.12 16.86
C ARG A 95 21.11 -19.04 17.74
N ARG A 96 21.01 -17.80 17.25
CA ARG A 96 20.49 -16.66 18.02
C ARG A 96 19.00 -16.43 17.81
N TYR A 97 18.53 -16.62 16.58
CA TYR A 97 17.18 -16.34 16.11
C TYR A 97 16.69 -17.50 15.24
N PRO A 98 16.39 -18.67 15.84
CA PRO A 98 16.01 -19.86 15.11
C PRO A 98 14.74 -19.61 14.30
N LYS A 99 14.79 -19.96 13.01
CA LYS A 99 13.65 -19.85 12.07
C LYS A 99 12.96 -18.47 12.07
N THR A 100 13.70 -17.39 12.34
CA THR A 100 13.18 -16.00 12.32
C THR A 100 13.56 -15.26 11.03
N LEU A 101 14.55 -15.76 10.29
CA LEU A 101 15.12 -15.12 9.11
C LEU A 101 15.10 -16.10 7.94
N ARG A 102 14.90 -15.59 6.73
CA ARG A 102 15.14 -16.38 5.51
C ARG A 102 16.48 -15.99 4.91
N LEU A 103 17.10 -16.95 4.25
CA LEU A 103 18.40 -16.76 3.60
C LEU A 103 18.40 -17.48 2.26
N GLY A 104 18.62 -16.75 1.18
CA GLY A 104 18.87 -17.31 -0.13
C GLY A 104 20.26 -16.92 -0.61
N HIS A 105 20.87 -17.78 -1.40
CA HIS A 105 22.15 -17.49 -2.02
C HIS A 105 22.24 -18.07 -3.41
N SER A 106 22.99 -17.40 -4.27
CA SER A 106 23.28 -17.81 -5.64
C SER A 106 24.76 -17.58 -5.94
N TRP A 107 25.31 -18.29 -6.91
CA TRP A 107 26.72 -18.15 -7.29
C TRP A 107 26.95 -18.58 -8.75
N SER A 108 27.79 -17.85 -9.48
CA SER A 108 28.15 -18.17 -10.86
C SER A 108 29.61 -17.81 -11.20
N THR A 109 30.21 -18.59 -12.10
CA THR A 109 31.50 -18.33 -12.81
C THR A 109 31.34 -18.22 -14.33
N GLY A 110 30.10 -18.19 -14.83
CA GLY A 110 29.78 -18.11 -16.25
C GLY A 110 29.39 -16.70 -16.69
N ILE A 111 28.43 -16.61 -17.62
CA ILE A 111 27.77 -15.35 -17.94
C ILE A 111 26.81 -15.02 -16.80
N PHE A 112 26.99 -13.86 -16.19
CA PHE A 112 26.12 -13.38 -15.13
C PHE A 112 26.01 -11.85 -15.16
N ASN A 113 24.89 -11.35 -14.65
CA ASN A 113 24.75 -9.98 -14.18
C ASN A 113 24.27 -9.99 -12.74
N GLY A 114 24.63 -8.94 -11.98
CA GLY A 114 24.37 -8.86 -10.56
C GLY A 114 22.89 -8.86 -10.23
N LYS A 115 22.05 -8.24 -11.08
CA LYS A 115 20.61 -8.17 -10.88
C LYS A 115 19.97 -9.56 -10.91
N ASP A 116 20.22 -10.33 -11.95
CA ASP A 116 19.66 -11.67 -12.11
C ASP A 116 20.14 -12.61 -10.99
N MET A 117 21.41 -12.46 -10.58
CA MET A 117 21.94 -13.24 -9.47
C MET A 117 21.24 -12.90 -8.14
N VAL A 118 20.93 -11.62 -7.90
CA VAL A 118 20.11 -11.22 -6.75
C VAL A 118 18.69 -11.74 -6.86
N ASP A 119 18.06 -11.69 -8.04
CA ASP A 119 16.70 -12.17 -8.22
C ASP A 119 16.60 -13.69 -7.99
N GLU A 120 17.61 -14.45 -8.42
CA GLU A 120 17.74 -15.89 -8.12
C GLU A 120 17.91 -16.13 -6.61
N ALA A 121 18.85 -15.44 -5.96
CA ALA A 121 19.07 -15.56 -4.52
C ALA A 121 17.80 -15.17 -3.73
N ARG A 122 17.08 -14.14 -4.16
CA ARG A 122 15.83 -13.69 -3.54
C ARG A 122 14.71 -14.72 -3.72
N THR A 123 14.64 -15.37 -4.87
CA THR A 123 13.68 -16.46 -5.12
C THR A 123 13.93 -17.62 -4.16
N ILE A 124 15.19 -18.05 -4.02
CA ILE A 124 15.59 -19.11 -3.06
C ILE A 124 15.27 -18.71 -1.61
N MET A 125 15.54 -17.45 -1.25
CA MET A 125 15.24 -16.90 0.08
C MET A 125 13.74 -17.03 0.38
N ARG A 126 12.88 -16.63 -0.57
CA ARG A 126 11.42 -16.64 -0.40
C ARG A 126 10.82 -18.04 -0.28
N CYS A 127 11.49 -19.06 -0.82
CA CYS A 127 11.09 -20.45 -0.64
C CYS A 127 11.36 -21.01 0.77
N GLN A 128 12.08 -20.29 1.65
CA GLN A 128 12.34 -20.78 3.01
C GLN A 128 11.18 -20.52 3.95
N GLU A 129 10.72 -21.60 4.58
CA GLU A 129 9.79 -21.55 5.70
C GLU A 129 10.50 -21.04 6.96
N VAL A 130 9.91 -20.02 7.57
CA VAL A 130 10.29 -19.49 8.88
C VAL A 130 9.12 -19.67 9.83
N THR A 131 9.39 -20.02 11.10
CA THR A 131 8.39 -19.82 12.15
C THR A 131 8.40 -18.34 12.45
N ALA A 132 7.58 -17.59 11.72
CA ALA A 132 7.17 -16.28 12.18
C ALA A 132 6.56 -16.48 13.58
N LYS A 133 7.34 -16.19 14.63
CA LYS A 133 6.77 -16.06 15.97
C LYS A 133 5.87 -14.84 15.91
N SER A 134 4.59 -15.11 16.13
CA SER A 134 3.41 -14.28 15.96
C SER A 134 3.16 -13.73 14.55
N LEU A 135 2.60 -14.58 13.68
CA LEU A 135 1.37 -14.16 13.00
C LEU A 135 0.40 -13.65 14.09
N PRO A 136 -0.35 -12.54 13.90
CA PRO A 136 -1.50 -12.28 14.76
C PRO A 136 -2.31 -13.57 14.85
N GLU A 137 -2.73 -13.99 16.06
CA GLU A 137 -3.47 -15.27 16.27
C GLU A 137 -4.60 -15.45 15.26
N MET A 138 -5.17 -14.33 14.81
CA MET A 138 -6.21 -14.24 13.82
C MET A 138 -5.79 -14.52 12.37
N VAL A 139 -4.61 -14.10 11.91
CA VAL A 139 -4.10 -14.47 10.57
C VAL A 139 -3.72 -15.96 10.56
N SER A 140 -3.29 -16.48 11.71
CA SER A 140 -3.15 -17.93 11.89
C SER A 140 -4.50 -18.64 11.78
N SER A 141 -5.58 -18.06 12.32
CA SER A 141 -6.94 -18.61 12.14
C SER A 141 -7.42 -18.53 10.69
N LEU A 142 -7.12 -17.43 9.99
CA LEU A 142 -7.43 -17.31 8.55
C LEU A 142 -6.67 -18.35 7.72
N SER A 143 -5.40 -18.61 8.02
CA SER A 143 -4.59 -19.62 7.33
C SER A 143 -4.88 -21.07 7.75
N ASN A 144 -5.31 -21.29 9.00
CA ASN A 144 -5.59 -22.62 9.54
C ASN A 144 -7.00 -23.12 9.21
N HIS A 145 -7.96 -22.21 8.99
CA HIS A 145 -9.36 -22.57 8.68
C HIS A 145 -9.74 -22.41 7.21
N PHE A 146 -9.10 -21.51 6.46
CA PHE A 146 -9.44 -21.26 5.05
C PHE A 146 -8.33 -21.72 4.11
N ARG A 147 -8.68 -22.64 3.21
CA ARG A 147 -7.75 -23.22 2.23
C ARG A 147 -7.31 -22.20 1.17
N SER A 148 -7.99 -21.05 1.08
CA SER A 148 -7.67 -19.94 0.18
C SER A 148 -8.23 -18.60 0.70
N THR A 149 -7.63 -17.47 0.29
CA THR A 149 -8.16 -16.12 0.54
C THR A 149 -9.62 -15.97 0.09
N ARG A 150 -10.00 -16.68 -0.98
CA ARG A 150 -11.37 -16.70 -1.50
C ARG A 150 -12.37 -17.31 -0.52
N ASP A 151 -11.95 -18.29 0.26
CA ASP A 151 -12.80 -18.93 1.26
C ASP A 151 -12.97 -18.01 2.49
N ALA A 152 -11.91 -17.31 2.90
CA ALA A 152 -11.97 -16.29 3.96
C ALA A 152 -12.90 -15.12 3.59
N LEU A 153 -12.85 -14.65 2.34
CA LEU A 153 -13.75 -13.61 1.82
C LEU A 153 -15.21 -14.07 1.85
N ARG A 154 -15.48 -15.32 1.46
CA ARG A 154 -16.82 -15.91 1.47
C ARG A 154 -17.37 -16.16 2.88
N ALA A 155 -16.48 -16.39 3.84
CA ALA A 155 -16.84 -16.61 5.24
C ALA A 155 -17.13 -15.31 6.02
N GLY A 156 -17.05 -14.14 5.38
CA GLY A 156 -17.44 -12.87 6.01
C GLY A 156 -16.37 -12.26 6.92
N HIS A 157 -15.10 -12.65 6.78
CA HIS A 157 -13.99 -12.09 7.57
C HIS A 157 -13.54 -10.70 7.14
N PHE A 158 -14.18 -10.13 6.12
CA PHE A 158 -13.89 -8.79 5.65
C PHE A 158 -15.18 -7.99 5.50
N THR A 159 -15.11 -6.74 5.92
CA THR A 159 -16.18 -5.76 5.77
C THR A 159 -15.62 -4.44 5.28
N VAL A 160 -16.50 -3.58 4.76
CA VAL A 160 -16.12 -2.28 4.19
C VAL A 160 -16.72 -1.17 5.01
N PHE A 161 -15.86 -0.28 5.50
CA PHE A 161 -16.22 0.96 6.17
C PHE A 161 -16.04 2.11 5.19
N TYR A 162 -16.75 3.21 5.41
CA TYR A 162 -16.76 4.38 4.55
C TYR A 162 -16.33 5.60 5.34
N GLN A 163 -15.27 6.27 4.89
CA GLN A 163 -14.85 7.54 5.46
C GLN A 163 -15.33 8.69 4.57
N PRO A 164 -16.01 9.71 5.11
CA PRO A 164 -16.54 10.80 4.31
C PRO A 164 -15.43 11.73 3.81
N LYS A 165 -15.53 12.12 2.53
CA LYS A 165 -14.80 13.23 1.92
C LYS A 165 -15.72 14.45 1.93
N ILE A 166 -15.31 15.52 2.61
CA ILE A 166 -16.13 16.70 2.86
C ILE A 166 -15.59 17.90 2.08
N ASP A 167 -16.47 18.65 1.42
CA ASP A 167 -16.14 19.97 0.89
C ASP A 167 -15.87 20.92 2.07
N ILE A 168 -14.64 21.42 2.14
CA ILE A 168 -14.14 22.20 3.26
C ILE A 168 -14.93 23.50 3.46
N ARG A 169 -15.48 24.07 2.38
CA ARG A 169 -16.16 25.38 2.39
C ARG A 169 -17.62 25.26 2.77
N THR A 170 -18.29 24.23 2.27
CA THR A 170 -19.73 24.04 2.45
C THR A 170 -20.07 23.09 3.59
N GLY A 171 -19.12 22.25 4.01
CA GLY A 171 -19.38 21.16 4.96
C GLY A 171 -20.21 20.02 4.38
N ILE A 172 -20.50 20.05 3.07
CA ILE A 172 -21.33 19.05 2.40
C ILE A 172 -20.49 17.85 2.01
N LEU A 173 -21.10 16.65 2.07
CA LEU A 173 -20.50 15.42 1.59
C LEU A 173 -20.21 15.50 0.08
N HIS A 174 -18.95 15.31 -0.29
CA HIS A 174 -18.52 15.18 -1.67
C HIS A 174 -18.52 13.72 -2.13
N GLY A 175 -18.03 12.81 -1.29
CA GLY A 175 -17.88 11.39 -1.60
C GLY A 175 -17.41 10.61 -0.38
N ALA A 176 -16.91 9.39 -0.60
CA ALA A 176 -16.35 8.57 0.47
C ALA A 176 -15.16 7.74 0.01
N GLU A 177 -14.28 7.39 0.94
CA GLU A 177 -13.28 6.34 0.74
C GLU A 177 -13.77 5.03 1.36
N ALA A 178 -13.70 3.95 0.57
CA ALA A 178 -13.99 2.60 1.00
C ALA A 178 -12.74 1.96 1.63
N LEU A 179 -12.85 1.68 2.92
CA LEU A 179 -11.77 1.17 3.76
C LEU A 179 -12.12 -0.23 4.26
N VAL A 180 -11.36 -1.22 3.79
CA VAL A 180 -11.51 -2.60 4.26
C VAL A 180 -11.19 -2.73 5.75
N ARG A 181 -11.94 -3.59 6.45
CA ARG A 181 -11.66 -4.03 7.82
C ARG A 181 -11.72 -5.55 7.85
N GLY A 182 -10.76 -6.16 8.53
CA GLY A 182 -10.84 -7.60 8.83
C GLY A 182 -11.69 -7.84 10.07
N LEU A 183 -12.16 -9.07 10.25
CA LEU A 183 -12.93 -9.53 11.41
C LEU A 183 -12.34 -10.85 11.94
N ASP A 184 -12.13 -10.98 13.26
CA ASP A 184 -11.90 -12.32 13.87
C ASP A 184 -13.17 -13.16 13.83
N GLU A 185 -13.00 -14.42 14.26
CA GLU A 185 -14.06 -15.36 14.58
C GLU A 185 -15.04 -14.80 15.64
N GLU A 186 -14.59 -13.92 16.54
CA GLU A 186 -15.44 -13.25 17.53
C GLU A 186 -16.14 -11.98 17.00
N GLY A 187 -15.81 -11.50 15.78
CA GLY A 187 -16.38 -10.32 15.15
C GLY A 187 -15.74 -8.97 15.49
N ASN A 188 -14.58 -8.95 16.16
CA ASN A 188 -13.80 -7.74 16.42
C ASN A 188 -13.05 -7.26 15.17
N LEU A 189 -12.89 -5.93 15.07
CA LEU A 189 -12.25 -5.29 13.93
C LEU A 189 -10.72 -5.44 13.94
N ILE A 190 -10.18 -5.84 12.79
CA ILE A 190 -8.76 -5.85 12.50
C ILE A 190 -8.40 -4.69 11.57
N PRO A 191 -7.36 -3.91 11.89
CA PRO A 191 -6.86 -2.90 10.97
C PRO A 191 -6.14 -3.52 9.75
N PRO A 192 -6.25 -2.91 8.56
CA PRO A 192 -5.61 -3.37 7.32
C PRO A 192 -4.12 -3.69 7.44
N GLY A 193 -3.36 -2.87 8.18
CA GLY A 193 -1.92 -3.06 8.35
C GLY A 193 -1.50 -4.40 8.96
N GLN A 194 -2.43 -5.19 9.53
CA GLN A 194 -2.14 -6.54 10.05
C GLN A 194 -2.32 -7.67 9.02
N PHE A 195 -3.06 -7.45 7.93
CA PHE A 195 -3.37 -8.50 6.95
C PHE A 195 -3.02 -8.15 5.50
N ILE A 196 -2.90 -6.87 5.14
CA ILE A 196 -2.59 -6.45 3.76
C ILE A 196 -1.23 -6.98 3.32
N GLU A 197 -0.18 -6.79 4.12
CA GLU A 197 1.18 -7.27 3.79
C GLU A 197 1.19 -8.80 3.56
N PHE A 198 0.42 -9.55 4.36
CA PHE A 198 0.29 -11.00 4.19
C PHE A 198 -0.42 -11.38 2.89
N LEU A 199 -1.50 -10.67 2.54
CA LEU A 199 -2.24 -10.93 1.30
C LEU A 199 -1.43 -10.55 0.07
N GLU A 200 -0.62 -9.50 0.14
CA GLU A 200 0.34 -9.16 -0.91
C GLU A 200 1.39 -10.27 -1.10
N GLN A 201 1.95 -10.79 0.00
CA GLN A 201 2.98 -11.82 -0.05
C GLN A 201 2.47 -13.17 -0.59
N ASN A 202 1.22 -13.53 -0.29
CA ASN A 202 0.61 -14.79 -0.73
C ASN A 202 -0.25 -14.67 -1.99
N GLY A 203 -0.27 -13.48 -2.62
CA GLY A 203 -1.03 -13.23 -3.86
C GLY A 203 -2.54 -13.09 -3.67
N GLY A 204 -3.05 -13.08 -2.44
CA GLY A 204 -4.47 -12.91 -2.11
C GLY A 204 -4.98 -11.48 -2.16
N ILE A 205 -4.10 -10.49 -2.37
CA ILE A 205 -4.48 -9.07 -2.40
C ILE A 205 -5.46 -8.77 -3.54
N ARG A 206 -5.32 -9.47 -4.68
CA ARG A 206 -6.21 -9.29 -5.83
C ARG A 206 -7.64 -9.70 -5.53
N GLU A 207 -7.83 -10.83 -4.86
CA GLU A 207 -9.16 -11.28 -4.46
C GLU A 207 -9.80 -10.31 -3.48
N LEU A 208 -9.00 -9.70 -2.59
CA LEU A 208 -9.49 -8.69 -1.67
C LEU A 208 -9.90 -7.40 -2.40
N ASP A 209 -9.05 -6.87 -3.28
CA ASP A 209 -9.33 -5.65 -4.04
C ASP A 209 -10.64 -5.79 -4.84
N LEU A 210 -10.81 -6.92 -5.55
CA LEU A 210 -12.03 -7.21 -6.32
C LEU A 210 -13.25 -7.41 -5.42
N PHE A 211 -13.09 -7.99 -4.23
CA PHE A 211 -14.16 -8.11 -3.24
C PHE A 211 -14.60 -6.74 -2.74
N VAL A 212 -13.67 -5.87 -2.34
CA VAL A 212 -13.99 -4.51 -1.88
C VAL A 212 -14.69 -3.73 -2.99
N PHE A 213 -14.20 -3.83 -4.23
CA PHE A 213 -14.82 -3.21 -5.39
C PHE A 213 -16.28 -3.66 -5.60
N GLU A 214 -16.55 -4.97 -5.50
CA GLU A 214 -17.90 -5.51 -5.59
C GLU A 214 -18.81 -5.03 -4.46
N GLN A 215 -18.28 -5.00 -3.22
CA GLN A 215 -19.03 -4.54 -2.04
C GLN A 215 -19.41 -3.06 -2.15
N VAL A 216 -18.54 -2.24 -2.72
CA VAL A 216 -18.78 -0.82 -2.98
C VAL A 216 -19.88 -0.66 -4.04
N LEU A 217 -19.79 -1.36 -5.17
CA LEU A 217 -20.85 -1.37 -6.19
C LEU A 217 -22.21 -1.77 -5.60
N ALA A 218 -22.23 -2.82 -4.76
CA ALA A 218 -23.44 -3.28 -4.08
C ALA A 218 -24.01 -2.23 -3.11
N ALA A 219 -23.15 -1.53 -2.37
CA ALA A 219 -23.56 -0.46 -1.47
C ALA A 219 -24.14 0.74 -2.24
N MET A 220 -23.49 1.16 -3.32
CA MET A 220 -23.99 2.24 -4.19
C MET A 220 -25.35 1.91 -4.78
N GLU A 221 -25.53 0.68 -5.28
CA GLU A 221 -26.83 0.25 -5.83
C GLU A 221 -27.91 0.20 -4.76
N ARG A 222 -27.58 -0.23 -3.54
CA ARG A 222 -28.50 -0.19 -2.40
C ARG A 222 -28.92 1.24 -2.07
N TRP A 223 -27.98 2.18 -1.99
CA TRP A 223 -28.28 3.59 -1.71
C TRP A 223 -29.11 4.22 -2.83
N ARG A 224 -28.77 3.94 -4.09
CA ARG A 224 -29.53 4.37 -5.27
C ARG A 224 -30.97 3.83 -5.24
N ALA A 225 -31.15 2.54 -4.96
CA ALA A 225 -32.46 1.89 -4.89
C ALA A 225 -33.34 2.45 -3.75
N LYS A 226 -32.72 2.91 -2.66
CA LYS A 226 -33.39 3.65 -1.57
C LYS A 226 -33.68 5.12 -1.91
N GLY A 227 -33.31 5.59 -3.10
CA GLY A 227 -33.47 6.96 -3.54
C GLY A 227 -32.57 7.95 -2.81
N LEU A 228 -31.42 7.51 -2.30
CA LEU A 228 -30.43 8.34 -1.60
C LEU A 228 -29.39 8.97 -2.56
N GLY A 229 -29.49 8.64 -3.85
CA GLY A 229 -28.55 9.10 -4.87
C GLY A 229 -27.31 8.21 -4.97
N ILE A 230 -26.36 8.66 -5.80
CA ILE A 230 -25.06 8.03 -6.01
C ILE A 230 -24.01 9.08 -5.68
N ILE A 231 -23.06 8.72 -4.84
CA ILE A 231 -21.90 9.55 -4.51
C ILE A 231 -20.64 8.92 -5.09
N PRO A 232 -19.61 9.71 -5.43
CA PRO A 232 -18.28 9.18 -5.70
C PRO A 232 -17.76 8.34 -4.53
N ILE A 233 -17.29 7.13 -4.81
CA ILE A 233 -16.61 6.28 -3.82
C ILE A 233 -15.27 5.86 -4.39
N SER A 234 -14.22 6.09 -3.62
CA SER A 234 -12.90 5.64 -3.96
C SER A 234 -12.55 4.30 -3.30
N VAL A 235 -11.80 3.47 -4.02
CA VAL A 235 -11.45 2.10 -3.65
C VAL A 235 -9.97 1.88 -3.87
N ASN A 236 -9.29 1.42 -2.82
CA ASN A 236 -7.88 1.04 -2.86
C ASN A 236 -7.66 -0.15 -3.80
N PHE A 237 -6.73 0.01 -4.76
CA PHE A 237 -6.29 -1.07 -5.66
C PHE A 237 -4.77 -1.22 -5.55
N SER A 238 -4.31 -2.42 -5.21
CA SER A 238 -2.88 -2.71 -5.22
C SER A 238 -2.35 -2.70 -6.66
N ARG A 239 -1.09 -2.31 -6.83
CA ARG A 239 -0.44 -2.42 -8.15
C ARG A 239 -0.37 -3.86 -8.66
N VAL A 240 -0.23 -4.83 -7.75
CA VAL A 240 -0.28 -6.26 -8.11
C VAL A 240 -1.60 -6.60 -8.82
N THR A 241 -2.72 -6.12 -8.29
CA THR A 241 -4.03 -6.25 -8.91
C THR A 241 -4.09 -5.55 -10.25
N LEU A 242 -3.68 -4.29 -10.30
CA LEU A 242 -3.75 -3.45 -11.50
C LEU A 242 -2.96 -4.04 -12.68
N PHE A 243 -1.77 -4.59 -12.43
CA PHE A 243 -0.92 -5.20 -13.46
C PHE A 243 -1.28 -6.65 -13.80
N THR A 244 -2.30 -7.24 -13.15
CA THR A 244 -2.74 -8.60 -13.48
C THR A 244 -3.48 -8.61 -14.83
N PRO A 245 -3.05 -9.35 -15.86
CA PRO A 245 -3.64 -9.26 -17.21
C PRO A 245 -5.15 -9.50 -17.29
N SER A 246 -5.74 -10.21 -16.32
CA SER A 246 -7.18 -10.51 -16.27
C SER A 246 -8.01 -9.52 -15.43
N VAL A 247 -7.40 -8.51 -14.81
CA VAL A 247 -8.10 -7.61 -13.88
C VAL A 247 -9.14 -6.74 -14.58
N LEU A 248 -8.84 -6.21 -15.76
CA LEU A 248 -9.76 -5.36 -16.52
C LEU A 248 -11.07 -6.11 -16.84
N GLY A 249 -10.95 -7.36 -17.32
CA GLY A 249 -12.10 -8.22 -17.57
C GLY A 249 -12.87 -8.57 -16.29
N SER A 250 -12.18 -8.71 -15.15
CA SER A 250 -12.82 -8.94 -13.85
C SER A 250 -13.63 -7.73 -13.39
N VAL A 251 -13.08 -6.52 -13.54
CA VAL A 251 -13.75 -5.25 -13.21
C VAL A 251 -14.96 -5.02 -14.10
N LEU A 252 -14.85 -5.25 -15.41
CA LEU A 252 -15.98 -5.20 -16.35
C LEU A 252 -17.10 -6.17 -15.96
N ALA A 253 -16.74 -7.42 -15.64
CA ALA A 253 -17.72 -8.41 -15.22
C ALA A 253 -18.45 -7.97 -13.94
N LEU A 254 -17.74 -7.38 -12.97
CA LEU A 254 -18.35 -6.84 -11.76
C LEU A 254 -19.26 -5.64 -12.06
N GLN A 255 -18.80 -4.66 -12.84
CA GLN A 255 -19.60 -3.49 -13.22
C GLN A 255 -20.88 -3.88 -13.98
N SER A 256 -20.81 -4.90 -14.86
CA SER A 256 -21.98 -5.36 -15.62
C SER A 256 -23.15 -5.86 -14.75
N ARG A 257 -22.86 -6.26 -13.50
CA ARG A 257 -23.88 -6.70 -12.54
C ARG A 257 -24.62 -5.52 -11.89
N TYR A 258 -24.11 -4.31 -12.03
CA TYR A 258 -24.66 -3.08 -11.43
C TYR A 258 -24.81 -1.98 -12.50
N PRO A 259 -25.64 -2.18 -13.54
CA PRO A 259 -25.69 -1.31 -14.72
C PRO A 259 -26.18 0.12 -14.46
N ASN A 260 -26.78 0.38 -13.30
CA ASN A 260 -27.26 1.72 -12.92
C ASN A 260 -26.19 2.55 -12.21
N ILE A 261 -25.02 1.98 -11.92
CA ILE A 261 -23.91 2.69 -11.29
C ILE A 261 -22.99 3.23 -12.39
N PRO A 262 -22.86 4.56 -12.54
CA PRO A 262 -21.98 5.13 -13.54
C PRO A 262 -20.52 4.83 -13.16
N PRO A 263 -19.68 4.36 -14.10
CA PRO A 263 -18.27 4.09 -13.84
C PRO A 263 -17.51 5.28 -13.24
N ALA A 264 -17.88 6.50 -13.64
CA ALA A 264 -17.25 7.73 -13.14
C ALA A 264 -17.52 8.03 -11.66
N ALA A 265 -18.46 7.33 -11.02
CA ALA A 265 -18.66 7.40 -9.58
C ALA A 265 -17.71 6.47 -8.79
N LEU A 266 -16.89 5.67 -9.48
CA LEU A 266 -15.82 4.87 -8.88
C LEU A 266 -14.46 5.48 -9.20
N GLU A 267 -13.65 5.62 -8.15
CA GLU A 267 -12.29 6.13 -8.24
C GLU A 267 -11.32 5.09 -7.67
N LEU A 268 -10.36 4.63 -8.48
CA LEU A 268 -9.36 3.67 -8.04
C LEU A 268 -8.17 4.41 -7.42
N GLU A 269 -7.93 4.17 -6.13
CA GLU A 269 -6.81 4.74 -5.38
C GLU A 269 -5.58 3.84 -5.53
N ILE A 270 -4.49 4.42 -6.01
CA ILE A 270 -3.20 3.73 -6.20
C ILE A 270 -2.14 4.46 -5.39
N THR A 271 -1.42 3.72 -4.54
CA THR A 271 -0.35 4.29 -3.73
C THR A 271 0.87 4.69 -4.56
N GLU A 272 1.56 5.71 -4.07
CA GLU A 272 2.79 6.25 -4.67
C GLU A 272 3.96 5.23 -4.65
N SER A 273 4.04 4.42 -3.60
CA SER A 273 5.24 3.72 -3.13
C SER A 273 5.38 2.25 -3.59
N ALA A 274 4.45 1.73 -4.41
CA ALA A 274 4.46 0.33 -4.81
C ALA A 274 5.42 0.00 -6.00
N SER A 275 6.70 -0.26 -5.70
CA SER A 275 7.67 -1.05 -6.50
C SER A 275 8.09 -0.58 -7.93
N ASN A 276 9.13 -1.25 -8.45
CA ASN A 276 10.00 -1.00 -9.63
C ASN A 276 9.32 -0.91 -11.03
N VAL A 277 8.06 -0.51 -11.12
CA VAL A 277 7.37 -0.39 -12.40
C VAL A 277 7.58 1.01 -12.98
N GLU A 278 7.94 1.09 -14.27
CA GLU A 278 8.12 2.38 -14.92
C GLU A 278 6.81 3.15 -15.01
N THR A 279 6.86 4.48 -14.90
CA THR A 279 5.68 5.36 -14.95
C THR A 279 4.89 5.21 -16.25
N SER A 280 5.55 4.82 -17.34
CA SER A 280 4.94 4.54 -18.65
C SER A 280 3.99 3.34 -18.61
N ASP A 281 4.38 2.25 -17.94
CA ASP A 281 3.56 1.05 -17.83
C ASP A 281 2.31 1.30 -16.99
N LEU A 282 2.45 2.09 -15.91
CA LEU A 282 1.32 2.49 -15.08
C LEU A 282 0.29 3.33 -15.86
N SER A 283 0.76 4.33 -16.61
CA SER A 283 -0.13 5.16 -17.45
C SER A 283 -0.89 4.30 -18.46
N ALA A 284 -0.19 3.41 -19.18
CA ALA A 284 -0.80 2.57 -20.21
C ALA A 284 -1.87 1.62 -19.65
N VAL A 285 -1.67 1.10 -18.44
CA VAL A 285 -2.69 0.29 -17.77
C VAL A 285 -3.87 1.15 -17.31
N MET A 286 -3.61 2.31 -16.68
CA MET A 286 -4.67 3.22 -16.25
C MET A 286 -5.55 3.70 -17.41
N ASP A 287 -4.96 3.96 -18.58
CA ASP A 287 -5.71 4.39 -19.76
C ASP A 287 -6.76 3.34 -20.19
N GLN A 288 -6.47 2.04 -20.06
CA GLN A 288 -7.45 0.97 -20.35
C GLN A 288 -8.66 1.02 -19.41
N PHE A 289 -8.47 1.36 -18.14
CA PHE A 289 -9.57 1.52 -17.19
C PHE A 289 -10.32 2.84 -17.39
N ARG A 290 -9.61 3.90 -17.81
CA ARG A 290 -10.23 5.19 -18.15
C ARG A 290 -11.16 5.08 -19.36
N GLU A 291 -10.84 4.23 -20.34
CA GLU A 291 -11.75 3.90 -21.44
C GLU A 291 -13.09 3.29 -20.96
N LEU A 292 -13.11 2.69 -19.76
CA LEU A 292 -14.33 2.20 -19.10
C LEU A 292 -15.05 3.29 -18.30
N GLY A 293 -14.50 4.51 -18.25
CA GLY A 293 -15.04 5.63 -17.49
C GLY A 293 -14.67 5.63 -16.01
N LEU A 294 -13.69 4.82 -15.57
CA LEU A 294 -13.19 4.83 -14.20
C LEU A 294 -12.21 6.00 -13.98
N HIS A 295 -12.25 6.59 -12.78
CA HIS A 295 -11.29 7.59 -12.35
C HIS A 295 -10.17 6.98 -11.51
N PHE A 296 -9.07 7.71 -11.38
CA PHE A 296 -7.92 7.32 -10.59
C PHE A 296 -7.47 8.43 -9.65
N ALA A 297 -7.14 8.02 -8.43
CA ALA A 297 -6.53 8.86 -7.42
C ALA A 297 -5.10 8.41 -7.12
N LEU A 298 -4.18 9.37 -7.02
CA LEU A 298 -2.86 9.16 -6.43
C LEU A 298 -2.99 9.25 -4.91
N ASP A 299 -2.75 8.13 -4.23
CA ASP A 299 -2.91 8.01 -2.78
C ASP A 299 -1.57 8.14 -2.02
N ASP A 300 -1.65 8.54 -0.75
CA ASP A 300 -0.52 8.75 0.16
C ASP A 300 0.59 9.69 -0.38
N PHE A 301 0.24 10.72 -1.16
CA PHE A 301 1.23 11.61 -1.76
C PHE A 301 1.97 12.39 -0.69
N GLY A 302 3.30 12.22 -0.63
CA GLY A 302 4.18 12.92 0.30
C GLY A 302 4.46 12.22 1.64
N SER A 303 3.99 10.98 1.84
CA SER A 303 4.19 10.20 3.08
C SER A 303 5.65 9.85 3.42
N GLN A 304 6.56 9.77 2.44
CA GLN A 304 8.00 9.48 2.66
C GLN A 304 8.92 10.25 1.71
N TYR A 305 8.80 10.01 0.40
CA TYR A 305 9.54 10.69 -0.67
C TYR A 305 8.58 10.92 -1.82
N ALA A 306 8.00 12.13 -1.94
CA ALA A 306 7.08 12.43 -3.04
C ALA A 306 7.68 12.02 -4.40
N ASN A 307 7.06 11.05 -5.05
CA ASN A 307 7.43 10.54 -6.36
C ASN A 307 6.95 11.52 -7.41
N ILE A 308 7.68 12.64 -7.51
CA ILE A 308 7.41 13.71 -8.47
C ILE A 308 7.23 13.16 -9.89
N PRO A 309 8.05 12.21 -10.40
CA PRO A 309 7.80 11.61 -11.71
C PRO A 309 6.41 10.98 -11.89
N VAL A 310 5.88 10.28 -10.87
CA VAL A 310 4.52 9.73 -10.93
C VAL A 310 3.49 10.85 -10.98
N PHE A 311 3.63 11.85 -10.10
CA PHE A 311 2.74 13.00 -10.06
C PHE A 311 2.76 13.83 -11.37
N THR A 312 3.91 13.95 -12.05
CA THR A 312 4.04 14.78 -13.25
C THR A 312 3.75 14.04 -14.56
N ASN A 313 3.99 12.72 -14.62
CA ASN A 313 3.93 11.96 -15.88
C ASN A 313 2.70 11.07 -16.00
N VAL A 314 2.00 10.79 -14.90
CA VAL A 314 0.79 9.97 -14.89
C VAL A 314 -0.41 10.87 -14.64
N ARG A 315 -1.42 10.76 -15.49
CA ARG A 315 -2.65 11.55 -15.34
C ARG A 315 -3.51 10.92 -14.26
N PHE A 316 -3.70 11.63 -13.15
CA PHE A 316 -4.68 11.32 -12.11
C PHE A 316 -5.85 12.30 -12.16
N ASP A 317 -7.02 11.87 -11.70
CA ASP A 317 -8.20 12.74 -11.53
C ASP A 317 -8.18 13.39 -10.15
N THR A 318 -7.63 12.68 -9.16
CA THR A 318 -7.52 13.13 -7.77
C THR A 318 -6.11 12.89 -7.22
N VAL A 319 -5.65 13.78 -6.36
CA VAL A 319 -4.41 13.66 -5.59
C VAL A 319 -4.75 13.78 -4.12
N LYS A 320 -4.40 12.76 -3.34
CA LYS A 320 -4.65 12.69 -1.90
C LYS A 320 -3.35 13.03 -1.16
N LEU A 321 -3.37 14.12 -0.40
CA LEU A 321 -2.23 14.57 0.40
C LEU A 321 -2.17 13.78 1.71
N ASP A 322 -1.09 13.03 1.91
CA ASP A 322 -0.93 12.17 3.08
C ASP A 322 -1.03 12.97 4.39
N ARG A 323 -1.53 12.30 5.42
CA ARG A 323 -1.68 12.85 6.77
C ARG A 323 -0.40 13.45 7.36
N SER A 324 0.79 12.99 6.99
CA SER A 324 2.05 13.55 7.50
C SER A 324 2.28 14.98 7.02
N LEU A 325 1.87 15.31 5.80
CA LEU A 325 1.88 16.69 5.29
C LEU A 325 0.89 17.55 6.08
N ILE A 326 -0.30 17.02 6.37
CA ILE A 326 -1.36 17.76 7.08
C ILE A 326 -1.01 17.96 8.57
N ALA A 327 -0.29 17.01 9.18
CA ALA A 327 0.15 17.11 10.57
C ALA A 327 1.09 18.30 10.82
N GLU A 328 1.95 18.64 9.85
CA GLU A 328 2.90 19.76 9.97
C GLU A 328 2.38 21.08 9.37
N LEU A 329 1.16 21.09 8.82
CA LEU A 329 0.61 22.22 8.06
C LEU A 329 0.65 23.56 8.82
N THR A 330 0.31 23.56 10.10
CA THR A 330 0.16 24.78 10.90
C THR A 330 1.44 25.19 11.62
N SER A 331 2.45 24.32 11.70
CA SER A 331 3.69 24.55 12.47
C SER A 331 4.92 24.80 11.59
N ASN A 332 4.86 24.43 10.31
CA ASN A 332 5.97 24.50 9.37
C ASN A 332 5.60 25.34 8.14
N PRO A 333 6.04 26.61 8.05
CA PRO A 333 5.73 27.49 6.92
C PRO A 333 6.19 26.96 5.56
N ILE A 334 7.29 26.19 5.53
CA ILE A 334 7.81 25.60 4.28
C ILE A 334 6.84 24.50 3.80
N ASN A 335 6.38 23.65 4.71
CA ASN A 335 5.39 22.62 4.40
C ASN A 335 4.05 23.24 3.96
N GLN A 336 3.64 24.35 4.61
CA GLN A 336 2.45 25.09 4.21
C GLN A 336 2.56 25.61 2.75
N MET A 337 3.70 26.20 2.38
CA MET A 337 3.95 26.65 1.01
C MET A 337 3.96 25.48 0.01
N LEU A 338 4.57 24.35 0.38
CA LEU A 338 4.58 23.15 -0.47
C LEU A 338 3.16 22.65 -0.74
N ILE A 339 2.33 22.52 0.30
CA ILE A 339 0.92 22.11 0.16
C ILE A 339 0.16 23.09 -0.73
N GLN A 340 0.41 24.40 -0.57
CA GLN A 340 -0.19 25.43 -1.41
C GLN A 340 0.18 25.29 -2.89
N ASP A 341 1.44 25.04 -3.19
CA ASP A 341 1.88 24.82 -4.57
C ASP A 341 1.28 23.54 -5.16
N ILE A 342 1.20 22.44 -4.39
CA ILE A 342 0.57 21.20 -4.85
C ILE A 342 -0.92 21.42 -5.14
N VAL A 343 -1.65 22.07 -4.23
CA VAL A 343 -3.07 22.42 -4.42
C VAL A 343 -3.25 23.25 -5.68
N ARG A 344 -2.39 24.24 -5.91
CA ARG A 344 -2.43 25.09 -7.10
C ARG A 344 -2.16 24.31 -8.38
N ILE A 345 -1.18 23.39 -8.38
CA ILE A 345 -0.91 22.52 -9.52
C ILE A 345 -2.16 21.69 -9.84
N CYS A 346 -2.78 21.09 -8.82
CA CYS A 346 -4.00 20.30 -9.01
C CYS A 346 -5.10 21.14 -9.68
N GLN A 347 -5.37 22.34 -9.16
CA GLN A 347 -6.37 23.26 -9.73
C GLN A 347 -6.08 23.62 -11.20
N VAL A 348 -4.84 23.98 -11.53
CA VAL A 348 -4.45 24.38 -12.90
C VAL A 348 -4.53 23.21 -13.87
N CYS A 349 -4.22 21.99 -13.41
CA CYS A 349 -4.27 20.78 -14.21
C CYS A 349 -5.66 20.13 -14.26
N GLY A 350 -6.67 20.72 -13.60
CA GLY A 350 -8.02 20.15 -13.51
C GLY A 350 -8.11 18.86 -12.68
N MET A 351 -7.17 18.66 -11.76
CA MET A 351 -7.18 17.57 -10.79
C MET A 351 -7.83 18.02 -9.48
N THR A 352 -8.52 17.10 -8.83
CA THR A 352 -9.06 17.27 -7.49
C THR A 352 -7.96 17.07 -6.45
N CYS A 353 -7.91 17.91 -5.42
CA CYS A 353 -7.00 17.74 -4.29
C CYS A 353 -7.80 17.43 -3.02
N VAL A 354 -7.44 16.33 -2.35
CA VAL A 354 -8.05 15.88 -1.09
C VAL A 354 -6.98 15.87 -0.01
N ALA A 355 -7.21 16.57 1.10
CA ALA A 355 -6.32 16.53 2.27
C ALA A 355 -6.74 15.42 3.24
N GLU A 356 -5.81 14.55 3.61
CA GLU A 356 -6.08 13.42 4.50
C GLU A 356 -5.60 13.63 5.93
N GLY A 357 -6.23 12.95 6.88
CA GLY A 357 -5.82 13.03 8.28
C GLY A 357 -6.05 14.41 8.91
N VAL A 358 -7.08 15.14 8.47
CA VAL A 358 -7.52 16.37 9.15
C VAL A 358 -8.13 16.01 10.50
N GLU A 359 -7.54 16.49 11.59
CA GLU A 359 -7.95 16.17 12.97
C GLU A 359 -8.45 17.39 13.74
N THR A 360 -8.13 18.60 13.28
CA THR A 360 -8.46 19.85 14.00
C THR A 360 -9.07 20.92 13.10
N GLN A 361 -9.88 21.81 13.69
CA GLN A 361 -10.41 23.00 13.01
C GLN A 361 -9.28 23.91 12.51
N TYR A 362 -8.14 24.00 13.21
CA TYR A 362 -7.00 24.80 12.77
C TYR A 362 -6.40 24.29 11.46
N GLN A 363 -6.25 22.97 11.30
CA GLN A 363 -5.82 22.36 10.04
C GLN A 363 -6.84 22.62 8.93
N GLN A 364 -8.14 22.46 9.22
CA GLN A 364 -9.20 22.74 8.26
C GLN A 364 -9.16 24.21 7.78
N ASN A 365 -8.98 25.17 8.69
CA ASN A 365 -8.92 26.59 8.34
C ASN A 365 -7.71 26.88 7.45
N ALA A 366 -6.54 26.35 7.79
CA ALA A 366 -5.32 26.51 7.00
C ALA A 366 -5.48 25.91 5.59
N LEU A 367 -6.11 24.74 5.47
CA LEU A 367 -6.42 24.13 4.18
C LEU A 367 -7.38 24.98 3.34
N ALA A 368 -8.40 25.58 3.98
CA ALA A 368 -9.34 26.48 3.33
C ALA A 368 -8.66 27.75 2.79
N GLU A 369 -7.75 28.33 3.57
CA GLU A 369 -6.95 29.52 3.16
C GLU A 369 -6.05 29.21 1.96
N ILE A 370 -5.48 28.00 1.93
CA ILE A 370 -4.62 27.53 0.84
C ILE A 370 -5.44 27.18 -0.43
N GLY A 371 -6.76 27.06 -0.31
CA GLY A 371 -7.66 26.73 -1.42
C GLY A 371 -7.80 25.23 -1.69
N CYS A 372 -7.47 24.38 -0.71
CA CYS A 372 -7.82 22.97 -0.77
C CYS A 372 -9.36 22.84 -0.71
N VAL A 373 -9.94 21.99 -1.55
CA VAL A 373 -11.40 21.93 -1.72
C VAL A 373 -12.00 20.84 -0.84
N TYR A 374 -11.37 19.67 -0.79
CA TYR A 374 -11.89 18.52 -0.06
C TYR A 374 -10.94 18.05 1.02
N ALA A 375 -11.51 17.59 2.13
CA ALA A 375 -10.76 16.99 3.21
C ALA A 375 -11.44 15.74 3.74
N GLN A 376 -10.63 14.84 4.29
CA GLN A 376 -11.06 13.69 5.05
C GLN A 376 -10.20 13.52 6.30
N GLY A 377 -10.81 13.04 7.39
CA GLY A 377 -10.10 12.85 8.65
C GLY A 377 -11.04 12.85 9.84
N TYR A 378 -10.47 12.57 11.01
CA TYR A 378 -11.23 12.39 12.25
C TYR A 378 -11.89 13.68 12.77
N TYR A 379 -11.49 14.83 12.25
CA TYR A 379 -12.21 16.08 12.47
C TYR A 379 -13.67 15.99 12.00
N TYR A 380 -13.91 15.32 10.88
CA TYR A 380 -15.25 15.12 10.32
C TYR A 380 -15.87 13.83 10.85
N ASP A 381 -15.21 12.71 10.60
CA ASP A 381 -15.62 11.40 11.09
C ASP A 381 -14.53 10.35 10.92
N ARG A 382 -14.59 9.36 11.82
CA ARG A 382 -13.89 8.10 11.62
C ARG A 382 -14.60 7.28 10.53
N PRO A 383 -13.91 6.31 9.91
CA PRO A 383 -14.56 5.36 9.02
C PRO A 383 -15.78 4.72 9.70
N LEU A 384 -16.91 4.69 8.99
CA LEU A 384 -18.21 4.22 9.48
C LEU A 384 -18.66 2.95 8.76
N GLU A 385 -19.40 2.09 9.44
CA GLU A 385 -20.14 1.01 8.78
C GLU A 385 -21.15 1.59 7.76
N ALA A 386 -21.47 0.83 6.71
CA ALA A 386 -22.34 1.27 5.62
C ALA A 386 -23.68 1.87 6.11
N ASP A 387 -24.33 1.25 7.10
CA ASP A 387 -25.62 1.70 7.60
C ASP A 387 -25.51 2.99 8.44
N LYS A 388 -24.42 3.14 9.21
CA LYS A 388 -24.14 4.36 9.96
C LYS A 388 -23.79 5.52 9.03
N PHE A 389 -23.02 5.24 7.98
CA PHE A 389 -22.72 6.21 6.93
C PHE A 389 -23.99 6.64 6.18
N GLU A 390 -24.85 5.68 5.81
CA GLU A 390 -26.14 5.95 5.16
C GLU A 390 -27.01 6.89 5.99
N GLU A 391 -27.17 6.60 7.28
CA GLU A 391 -28.01 7.39 8.17
C GLU A 391 -27.46 8.80 8.36
N LYS A 392 -26.17 8.93 8.64
CA LYS A 392 -25.55 10.22 8.96
C LYS A 392 -25.36 11.12 7.74
N TYR A 393 -24.93 10.58 6.60
CA TYR A 393 -24.46 11.39 5.47
C TYR A 393 -25.39 11.40 4.27
N LEU A 394 -26.18 10.34 4.05
CA LEU A 394 -27.04 10.24 2.87
C LEU A 394 -28.48 10.65 3.18
N ARG A 395 -29.03 10.19 4.31
CA ARG A 395 -30.41 10.52 4.72
C ARG A 395 -30.53 11.92 5.29
N ALA A 396 -29.62 12.33 6.17
CA ALA A 396 -29.64 13.68 6.73
C ALA A 396 -29.55 14.75 5.62
N SER A 397 -28.67 14.56 4.64
CA SER A 397 -28.51 15.47 3.50
C SER A 397 -29.77 15.57 2.63
N LYS A 398 -30.53 14.47 2.48
CA LYS A 398 -31.79 14.48 1.74
C LYS A 398 -32.89 15.23 2.49
N ASN A 399 -32.94 15.10 3.81
CA ASN A 399 -33.93 15.79 4.64
C ASN A 399 -33.69 17.30 4.66
N VAL A 400 -32.43 17.75 4.66
CA VAL A 400 -32.09 19.19 4.56
C VAL A 400 -32.52 19.75 3.21
N LYS A 401 -32.19 19.09 2.09
CA LYS A 401 -32.61 19.55 0.75
C LYS A 401 -34.13 19.60 0.60
N ARG A 402 -34.85 18.64 1.16
CA ARG A 402 -36.31 18.62 1.14
C ARG A 402 -36.93 19.76 1.97
N ALA A 403 -36.35 20.09 3.13
CA ALA A 403 -36.82 21.20 3.95
C ALA A 403 -36.59 22.57 3.25
N GLU A 404 -35.45 22.75 2.59
CA GLU A 404 -35.15 23.96 1.80
C GLU A 404 -36.06 24.10 0.56
N GLU A 405 -36.47 22.99 -0.06
CA GLU A 405 -37.44 23.00 -1.17
C GLU A 405 -38.88 23.29 -0.68
N GLU A 406 -39.25 22.83 0.52
CA GLU A 406 -40.57 23.07 1.12
C GLU A 406 -40.71 24.50 1.70
N GLU A 407 -39.62 25.17 2.09
CA GLU A 407 -39.63 26.59 2.52
C GLU A 407 -39.63 27.60 1.35
N ASN A 408 -39.32 27.16 0.13
CA ASN A 408 -39.28 28.00 -1.07
C ASN A 408 -40.55 27.92 -1.95
N ILE A 409 -41.62 27.29 -1.44
CA ILE A 409 -42.97 27.22 -2.03
C ILE A 409 -43.94 27.98 -1.12
#